data_AF-A0A933B9T1-F1
#
_entry.id   AF-A0A933B9T1-F1
#
_cell.length_a   1.000
_cell.length_b   1.000
_cell.length_c   1.000
_cell.angle_alpha   90.00
_cell.angle_beta   90.00
_cell.angle_gamma   90.00
#
_symmetry.space_group_name_H-M   'P 1'
#
loop_
_entity.id
_entity.type
_entity.pdbx_description
1 polymer ?
#
loop_
_entity_poly.entity_id
_entity_poly.type
_entity_poly.pdbx_seq_one_letter_code
_entity_poly.pdbx_strand_id
1 'polypeptide(L)' 'MNPMLTIVQLILSVPLIAAILLQAKGAGLSGVFGGEGNVYRTKRGAEKTLFLFTIVIAVLFFSVSLLNVIFVDL' A
#
# COMPACT_ATOMS: atom_id res chain seq x y z
N MET A 1 -4.74 18.63 19.21
CA MET A 1 -3.91 18.98 18.03
C MET A 1 -2.42 18.92 18.37
N ASN A 2 -1.81 17.74 18.35
CA ASN A 2 -0.38 17.57 18.60
C ASN A 2 0.35 17.45 17.24
N PRO A 3 1.00 18.52 16.74
CA PRO A 3 1.47 18.61 15.34
C PRO A 3 2.50 17.52 15.00
N MET A 4 3.19 16.97 16.00
CA MET A 4 4.15 15.88 15.85
C MET A 4 3.54 14.63 15.19
N LEU A 5 2.32 14.22 15.59
CA LEU A 5 1.70 12.99 15.10
C LEU A 5 1.23 13.13 13.64
N THR A 6 0.71 14.30 13.27
CA THR A 6 0.28 14.59 11.89
C THR A 6 1.47 14.66 10.92
N ILE A 7 2.59 15.26 11.35
CA ILE A 7 3.81 15.34 10.53
C ILE A 7 4.39 13.95 10.26
N VAL A 8 4.46 13.09 11.28
CA VAL A 8 4.95 11.71 11.13
C VAL A 8 4.07 10.92 10.16
N GLN A 9 2.74 11.07 10.25
CA GLN A 9 1.81 10.39 9.36
C GLN A 9 1.91 10.88 7.91
N LEU A 10 2.12 12.19 7.72
CA LEU A 10 2.37 12.77 6.39
C LEU A 10 3.62 12.17 5.76
N ILE A 11 4.72 12.08 6.51
CA ILE A 11 5.99 11.49 6.04
C ILE A 11 5.85 10.00 5.70
N LEU A 12 5.05 9.25 6.47
CA LEU A 12 4.81 7.82 6.21
C LEU A 12 3.93 7.58 4.98
N SER A 13 3.04 8.51 4.64
CA SER A 13 2.10 8.33 3.52
C SER A 13 2.78 8.38 2.15
N VAL A 14 3.78 9.25 1.98
CA VAL A 14 4.52 9.43 0.71
C VAL A 14 5.19 8.14 0.21
N PRO A 15 6.04 7.45 1.01
CA PRO A 15 6.67 6.20 0.58
C PRO A 15 5.66 5.05 0.44
N LEU A 16 4.55 5.06 1.21
CA LEU A 16 3.47 4.08 1.07
C LEU A 16 2.80 4.22 -0.31
N ILE A 17 2.45 5.44 -0.71
CA ILE A 17 1.85 5.72 -2.02
C ILE A 17 2.82 5.30 -3.14
N ALA A 18 4.08 5.69 -3.03
CA ALA A 18 5.10 5.30 -4.01
C ALA A 18 5.26 3.78 -4.13
N ALA A 19 5.26 3.06 -3.00
CA ALA A 19 5.30 1.60 -2.99
C ALA A 19 4.07 0.98 -3.67
N ILE A 20 2.86 1.47 -3.37
CA ILE A 20 1.61 0.98 -3.98
C ILE A 20 1.62 1.19 -5.49
N LEU A 21 2.04 2.37 -5.96
CA LEU A 21 2.13 2.67 -7.39
C LEU A 21 3.12 1.75 -8.11
N LEU A 22 4.26 1.43 -7.48
CA LEU A 22 5.24 0.50 -8.04
C LEU A 22 4.71 -0.95 -8.10
N GLN A 23 3.75 -1.31 -7.24
CA GLN A 23 3.07 -2.61 -7.28
C GLN A 23 1.86 -2.67 -8.21
N ALA A 24 1.37 -1.53 -8.69
CA ALA A 24 0.26 -1.45 -9.63
C ALA A 24 0.70 -1.98 -11.01
N LYS A 25 0.89 -3.29 -11.11
CA LYS A 25 1.24 -3.96 -12.35
C LYS A 25 0.03 -4.03 -13.25
N GLY A 26 -0.12 -3.00 -14.08
CA GLY A 26 -0.62 -3.07 -15.46
C GLY A 26 -1.87 -3.94 -15.71
N ALA A 27 -2.83 -3.99 -14.79
CA ALA A 27 -4.16 -4.49 -15.10
C ALA A 27 -4.86 -3.43 -15.97
N GLY A 28 -4.48 -3.39 -17.25
CA GLY A 28 -5.16 -2.59 -18.24
C GLY A 28 -6.61 -3.05 -18.41
N LEU A 29 -7.39 -2.25 -19.13
CA LEU A 29 -8.81 -2.52 -19.41
C LEU A 29 -9.05 -3.94 -19.99
N SER A 30 -8.06 -4.54 -20.65
CA SER A 30 -8.11 -5.93 -21.13
C SER A 30 -8.27 -6.99 -20.02
N GLY A 31 -7.77 -6.75 -18.81
CA GLY A 31 -7.88 -7.69 -17.68
C GLY A 31 -9.26 -7.75 -17.02
N VAL A 32 -10.08 -6.69 -17.14
CA VAL A 32 -11.48 -6.66 -16.66
C VAL A 32 -12.48 -7.20 -17.69
N PHE A 33 -12.10 -7.27 -18.97
CA PHE A 33 -12.93 -7.79 -20.06
C PHE A 33 -12.55 -9.22 -20.51
N GLY A 34 -11.75 -9.96 -19.73
CA GLY A 34 -11.40 -11.35 -20.03
C GLY A 34 -10.40 -11.54 -21.18
N GLY A 35 -9.61 -10.51 -21.50
CA GLY A 35 -8.56 -10.54 -22.52
C GLY A 35 -7.39 -11.45 -22.14
N GLU A 36 -7.36 -12.61 -22.80
CA GLU A 36 -6.26 -13.58 -22.89
C GLU A 36 -5.90 -14.36 -21.62
N GLY A 37 -6.62 -15.48 -21.47
CA GLY A 37 -5.97 -16.78 -21.60
C GLY A 37 -4.93 -17.14 -20.53
N ASN A 38 -5.42 -17.48 -19.34
CA ASN A 38 -4.85 -18.54 -18.49
C ASN A 38 -3.32 -18.56 -18.28
N VAL A 39 -2.63 -17.43 -18.40
CA VAL A 39 -1.22 -17.33 -18.03
C VAL A 39 -1.19 -17.16 -16.52
N TYR A 40 -1.21 -18.29 -15.81
CA TYR A 40 -0.83 -18.35 -14.41
C TYR A 40 0.65 -17.94 -14.28
N ARG A 41 0.93 -16.63 -14.31
CA ARG A 41 2.20 -16.09 -13.84
C ARG A 41 2.17 -16.21 -12.32
N THR A 42 2.64 -17.35 -11.82
CA THR A 42 3.02 -17.47 -10.41
C THR A 42 4.00 -16.35 -10.10
N LYS A 43 3.62 -15.46 -9.17
CA LYS A 43 4.51 -14.42 -8.65
C LYS A 43 5.73 -15.11 -8.02
N ARG A 44 6.88 -15.15 -8.71
CA ARG A 44 8.13 -15.74 -8.19
C ARG A 44 9.09 -14.65 -7.73
N GLY A 45 9.70 -14.86 -6.56
CA GLY A 45 10.79 -14.03 -6.05
C GLY A 45 10.38 -12.60 -5.68
N ALA A 46 10.94 -11.62 -6.38
CA ALA A 46 10.92 -10.20 -6.02
C ALA A 46 9.50 -9.61 -5.90
N GLU A 47 8.56 -10.02 -6.77
CA GLU A 47 7.17 -9.55 -6.68
C GLU A 47 6.47 -9.97 -5.38
N LYS A 48 6.73 -11.17 -4.89
CA LYS A 48 6.10 -11.68 -3.66
C LYS A 48 6.65 -10.95 -2.44
N THR A 49 7.96 -10.72 -2.41
CA THR A 49 8.62 -9.99 -1.32
C THR A 49 8.15 -8.54 -1.25
N LEU A 50 8.08 -7.85 -2.40
CA LEU A 50 7.65 -6.45 -2.47
C LEU A 50 6.17 -6.28 -2.09
N PHE A 51 5.33 -7.25 -2.45
CA PHE A 51 3.94 -7.33 -2.03
C PHE A 51 3.79 -7.51 -0.51
N LEU A 52 4.53 -8.45 0.06
CA LEU A 52 4.47 -8.74 1.49
C LEU A 52 5.03 -7.58 2.32
N PHE A 53 6.11 -6.94 1.84
CA PHE A 53 6.67 -5.72 2.43
C PHE A 53 5.65 -4.58 2.49
N THR A 54 4.91 -4.39 1.41
CA THR A 54 3.90 -3.31 1.35
C THR A 54 2.71 -3.59 2.25
N ILE A 55 2.28 -4.84 2.36
CA ILE A 55 1.25 -5.22 3.33
C ILE A 55 1.70 -4.86 4.75
N VAL A 56 2.94 -5.16 5.12
CA VAL A 56 3.49 -4.82 6.44
C VAL A 56 3.49 -3.31 6.68
N ILE A 57 3.96 -2.51 5.70
CA ILE A 57 3.97 -1.04 5.82
C ILE A 57 2.54 -0.48 5.87
N ALA A 58 1.62 -1.02 5.07
CA ALA A 58 0.23 -0.58 5.03
C ALA A 58 -0.48 -0.82 6.36
N VAL A 59 -0.26 -1.99 6.98
CA VAL A 59 -0.80 -2.29 8.31
C VAL A 59 -0.22 -1.35 9.36
N LEU A 60 1.09 -1.12 9.35
CA LEU A 60 1.75 -0.17 10.27
C LEU A 60 1.21 1.26 10.09
N PHE A 61 1.08 1.73 8.85
CA PHE A 61 0.51 3.04 8.55
C PHE A 61 -0.92 3.17 9.06
N PHE A 62 -1.75 2.14 8.84
CA PHE A 62 -3.13 2.13 9.29
C PHE A 62 -3.25 2.13 10.82
N SER A 63 -2.43 1.34 11.53
CA SER A 63 -2.38 1.34 12.99
C SER A 63 -1.98 2.71 13.55
N VAL A 64 -0.97 3.36 12.96
CA VAL A 64 -0.56 4.73 13.35
C VAL A 64 -1.67 5.73 13.05
N SER A 65 -2.35 5.60 11.90
CA SER A 65 -3.48 6.45 11.55
C SER A 65 -4.64 6.33 12.54
N LEU A 66 -4.95 5.11 12.99
CA LEU A 66 -6.02 4.88 13.97
C LEU A 66 -5.67 5.47 15.33
N LEU A 67 -4.42 5.32 15.77
CA LEU A 67 -3.93 5.95 17.00
C LEU A 67 -3.96 7.48 16.92
N ASN A 68 -3.61 8.05 15.76
CA ASN A 68 -3.70 9.50 15.54
C ASN A 68 -5.13 10.00 15.75
N VAL A 69 -6.11 9.38 15.09
CA VAL A 69 -7.52 9.75 15.22
C VAL A 69 -8.00 9.63 16.68
N ILE A 70 -7.65 8.55 17.38
CA ILE A 70 -8.12 8.33 18.75
C ILE A 70 -7.45 9.26 19.77
N PHE A 71 -6.16 9.59 19.61
CA PHE A 71 -5.41 10.41 20.58
C PHE A 71 -5.39 11.92 20.27
N VAL A 72 -5.62 12.31 19.01
CA VAL A 72 -5.53 13.72 18.58
C VAL A 72 -6.90 14.36 18.41
N ASP A 73 -7.89 13.59 17.93
CA ASP A 73 -9.24 14.08 17.60
C ASP A 73 -10.29 13.82 18.69
N LEU A 74 -9.97 13.05 19.74
CA LEU A 74 -10.81 12.82 20.93
C LEU A 74 -10.39 13.71 22.10
#